data_AF-A0A1G0SXA5-F1
#
_entry.id   AF-A0A1G0SXA5-F1
#
_cell.length_a   1.000
_cell.length_b   1.000
_cell.length_c   1.000
_cell.angle_alpha   90.00
_cell.angle_beta   90.00
_cell.angle_gamma   90.00
#
_symmetry.space_group_name_H-M   'P 1'
#
loop_
_entity.id
_entity.type
_entity.pdbx_description
1 polymer ?
#
loop_
_entity_poly.entity_id
_entity_poly.type
_entity_poly.pdbx_seq_one_letter_code
_entity_poly.pdbx_strand_id
1 'polypeptide(L)' 'MLDRLDRLSTNLDSTKLFPLKGDLAGLYKLREDSHRIIFEILKSENTITVHAITHRRDIYKRH' A
#
# COMPACT_ATOMS: atom_id res chain seq x y z
N MET A 1 -3.26 6.54 -9.50
CA MET A 1 -2.26 5.66 -8.83
C MET A 1 -0.96 6.38 -8.47
N LEU A 2 -0.13 6.86 -9.42
CA LEU A 2 1.17 7.49 -9.09
C LEU A 2 1.01 8.72 -8.21
N ASP A 3 0.09 9.63 -8.54
CA ASP A 3 -0.21 10.81 -7.71
C ASP A 3 -0.61 10.45 -6.28
N ARG A 4 -1.20 9.27 -6.09
CA ARG A 4 -1.60 8.81 -4.76
C ARG A 4 -0.41 8.31 -3.95
N LEU A 5 0.59 7.70 -4.59
CA LEU A 5 1.85 7.30 -3.96
C LEU A 5 2.72 8.52 -3.64
N ASP A 6 2.74 9.52 -4.52
CA ASP A 6 3.43 10.79 -4.27
C ASP A 6 2.79 11.55 -3.09
N ARG A 7 1.45 11.56 -3.02
CA ARG A 7 0.77 12.12 -1.86
C ARG A 7 1.02 11.32 -0.58
N LEU A 8 1.24 10.01 -0.69
CA LEU A 8 1.57 9.16 0.47
C LEU A 8 2.99 9.46 0.98
N SER A 9 3.97 9.64 0.08
CA SER A 9 5.36 9.94 0.47
C SER A 9 5.49 11.32 1.10
N THR A 10 4.71 12.31 0.64
CA THR A 10 4.75 13.69 1.16
C THR A 10 3.93 13.91 2.43
N ASN A 11 2.93 13.06 2.69
CA ASN A 11 1.96 13.26 3.78
C ASN A 11 1.64 11.94 4.50
N LEU A 12 2.69 11.22 4.91
CA LEU A 12 2.55 9.91 5.53
C LEU A 12 1.80 9.97 6.87
N ASP A 13 2.15 10.93 7.73
CA ASP A 13 1.59 11.08 9.08
C ASP A 13 0.10 11.44 9.08
N SER A 14 -0.35 12.17 8.05
CA SER A 14 -1.75 12.57 7.90
C SER A 14 -2.55 11.57 7.06
N THR A 15 -1.90 10.56 6.48
CA THR A 15 -2.56 9.51 5.71
C THR A 15 -3.01 8.39 6.62
N LYS A 16 -4.30 8.03 6.53
CA LYS A 16 -4.83 6.85 7.23
C LYS A 16 -4.21 5.57 6.66
N LEU A 17 -3.33 4.97 7.44
CA LEU A 17 -2.70 3.69 7.13
C LEU A 17 -3.58 2.53 7.63
N PHE A 18 -3.64 1.45 6.86
CA PHE A 18 -4.35 0.23 7.24
C PHE A 18 -3.33 -0.91 7.41
N PRO A 19 -2.87 -1.19 8.64
CA PRO A 19 -1.92 -2.26 8.88
C PRO A 19 -2.54 -3.62 8.56
N LEU A 20 -1.75 -4.50 7.96
CA LEU A 20 -2.08 -5.92 7.78
C LEU A 20 -1.74 -6.70 9.07
N LYS A 21 -2.26 -7.92 9.17
CA LYS A 21 -2.16 -8.78 10.36
C LYS A 21 -1.63 -10.16 9.96
N GLY A 22 -1.25 -10.96 10.97
CA GLY A 22 -0.71 -12.32 10.76
C GLY A 22 0.65 -12.25 10.08
N ASP A 23 0.87 -13.13 9.10
CA ASP A 23 2.14 -13.24 8.35
C ASP A 23 2.51 -11.97 7.56
N LEU A 24 1.57 -11.04 7.39
CA LEU A 24 1.77 -9.75 6.74
C LEU A 24 1.87 -8.59 7.73
N ALA A 25 2.03 -8.86 9.03
CA ALA A 25 2.27 -7.83 10.03
C ALA A 25 3.53 -7.01 9.67
N GLY A 26 3.45 -5.68 9.86
CA GLY A 26 4.49 -4.75 9.40
C GLY A 26 4.19 -4.12 8.03
N LEU A 27 3.34 -4.76 7.22
CA LEU A 27 2.87 -4.20 5.95
C LEU A 27 1.59 -3.38 6.13
N TYR A 28 1.38 -2.47 5.19
CA TYR A 28 0.22 -1.60 5.10
C TYR A 28 -0.50 -1.78 3.77
N LYS A 29 -1.81 -1.48 3.78
CA LYS A 29 -2.67 -1.52 2.60
C LYS A 29 -3.20 -0.13 2.28
N LEU A 30 -3.03 0.29 1.02
CA LEU A 30 -3.69 1.46 0.46
C LEU A 30 -4.76 1.03 -0.54
N ARG A 31 -5.95 1.63 -0.43
CA ARG A 31 -7.00 1.51 -1.43
C ARG A 31 -6.95 2.74 -2.31
N GLU A 32 -6.73 2.54 -3.61
CA GLU A 32 -6.87 3.56 -4.62
C GLU A 32 -7.90 3.04 -5.61
N ASP A 33 -9.07 3.68 -5.68
CA ASP A 33 -10.20 3.31 -6.53
C ASP A 33 -10.38 1.78 -6.76
N SER A 34 -9.78 1.27 -7.83
CA SER A 34 -9.85 -0.13 -8.24
C SER A 34 -8.60 -0.96 -7.96
N HIS A 35 -7.52 -0.36 -7.47
CA HIS A 35 -6.28 -1.01 -7.07
C HIS A 35 -6.15 -1.12 -5.54
N ARG A 36 -5.52 -2.22 -5.09
CA ARG A 36 -4.96 -2.35 -3.76
C ARG A 36 -3.44 -2.34 -3.87
N ILE A 37 -2.80 -1.55 -3.03
CA ILE A 37 -1.34 -1.47 -2.94
C ILE A 37 -0.93 -1.99 -1.57
N ILE A 38 0.01 -2.94 -1.55
CA ILE A 38 0.63 -3.45 -0.34
C ILE A 38 2.05 -2.88 -0.28
N PHE A 39 2.38 -2.24 0.83
CA PHE A 39 3.66 -1.56 1.00
C PHE A 39 4.16 -1.65 2.44
N GLU A 40 5.46 -1.43 2.59
CA GLU A 40 6.17 -1.31 3.86
C GLU A 40 6.71 0.11 4.02
N ILE A 41 6.85 0.58 5.27
CA ILE A 41 7.46 1.86 5.60
C ILE A 41 8.75 1.58 6.39
N LEU A 42 9.90 1.81 5.77
CA LEU A 42 11.21 1.69 6.39
C LEU A 42 11.63 3.07 6.92
N LYS A 43 11.22 3.38 8.16
CA LYS A 43 11.44 4.71 8.76
C LYS A 43 12.91 5.10 8.87
N SER A 44 13.79 4.15 9.16
CA SER A 44 15.25 4.38 9.24
C SER A 44 15.85 4.83 7.92
N GLU A 45 15.25 4.40 6.81
CA GLU A 45 15.73 4.65 5.45
C GLU A 45 14.89 5.70 4.72
N ASN A 46 13.90 6.29 5.41
CA ASN A 46 12.89 7.19 4.83
C ASN A 46 12.31 6.66 3.51
N THR A 47 12.06 5.35 3.45
CA THR A 47 11.73 4.63 2.22
C THR A 47 10.39 3.93 2.34
N ILE A 48 9.60 3.98 1.26
CA ILE A 48 8.36 3.21 1.10
C ILE A 48 8.59 2.15 0.04
N THR A 49 8.53 0.88 0.43
CA THR A 49 8.71 -0.25 -0.48
C THR A 49 7.34 -0.80 -0.88
N VAL A 50 7.03 -0.81 -2.18
CA VAL A 50 5.78 -1.39 -2.69
C VAL A 50 6.02 -2.86 -3.07
N HIS A 51 5.37 -3.79 -2.35
CA HIS A 51 5.50 -5.22 -2.62
C HIS A 51 4.53 -5.72 -3.68
N ALA A 52 3.34 -5.12 -3.76
CA ALA A 52 2.33 -5.54 -4.72
C ALA A 52 1.35 -4.42 -5.08
N ILE A 53 0.94 -4.40 -6.33
CA ILE A 53 -0.17 -3.61 -6.86
C ILE A 53 -1.14 -4.59 -7.51
N THR A 54 -2.37 -4.65 -7.02
CA THR A 54 -3.37 -5.61 -7.51
C THR A 54 -4.64 -4.89 -7.90
N HIS A 55 -5.12 -5.11 -9.13
CA HIS A 55 -6.40 -4.58 -9.56
C HIS A 55 -7.54 -5.46 -9.05
N ARG A 56 -8.67 -4.85 -8.67
CA ARG A 56 -9.82 -5.55 -8.10
C ARG A 56 -10.39 -6.63 -9.01
N ARG A 57 -10.26 -6.45 -10.33
CA ARG A 57 -10.77 -7.40 -11.33
C ARG A 57 -9.84 -8.60 -11.48
N ASP A 58 -8.56 -8.46 -11.18
CA ASP A 58 -7.59 -9.54 -11.35
C ASP A 58 -7.67 -10.56 -10.22
N ILE A 59 -8.20 -10.14 -9.05
CA ILE A 59 -8.50 -11.03 -7.93
C ILE A 59 -9.59 -12.05 -8.30
N TYR A 60 -10.57 -11.68 -9.13
CA TYR A 60 -11.64 -12.59 -9.55
C TYR A 60 -11.25 -13.50 -10.72
N LYS A 61 -10.09 -13.28 -11.35
CA LYS A 61 -9.63 -14.06 -12.53
C LYS A 61 -8.70 -15.23 -12.17
N ARG A 62 -8.29 -15.37 -10.91
CA ARG A 62 -7.40 -16.44 -10.43
C ARG A 62 -8.16 -17.62 -9.78
N HIS A 63 -9.48 -17.67 -9.95
CA HIS A 63 -10.35 -18.75 -9.49
C HIS A 63 -11.09 -19.37 -10.67
#